data_AF-A0A916D534-F1
#
_entry.id   AF-A0A916D534-F1
#
_cell.length_a   1.000
_cell.length_b   1.000
_cell.length_c   1.000
_cell.angle_alpha   90.00
_cell.angle_beta   90.00
_cell.angle_gamma   90.00
#
_symmetry.space_group_name_H-M   'P 1'
#
loop_
_entity.id
_entity.type
_entity.pdbx_description
1 polymer ?
#
loop_
_entity_poly.entity_id
_entity_poly.type
_entity_poly.pdbx_seq_one_letter_code
_entity_poly.pdbx_strand_id
1 'polypeptide(L)' 'MSANPYVIWFQDLRMTDVERVGGKNASLGEMISQLAHAGLRVPGGFATTAQAYRDFLAHNRLTERIAERLDALDVDDV' A
#
# COMPACT_ATOMS: atom_id res chain seq x y z
N MET A 1 21.89 -8.05 2.88
CA MET A 1 20.71 -7.54 3.61
C MET A 1 19.47 -7.99 2.86
N SER A 2 18.70 -8.91 3.42
CA SER A 2 17.43 -9.32 2.83
C SER A 2 16.50 -8.11 2.81
N ALA A 3 16.04 -7.70 1.63
CA ALA A 3 15.09 -6.61 1.50
C ALA A 3 13.82 -6.95 2.32
N ASN A 4 13.44 -6.08 3.25
CA ASN A 4 12.22 -6.28 4.04
C ASN A 4 11.01 -6.17 3.09
N PRO A 5 10.25 -7.25 2.84
CA PRO A 5 9.18 -7.26 1.85
C PRO A 5 7.96 -6.42 2.26
N TYR A 6 7.93 -5.90 3.49
CA TYR A 6 6.77 -5.21 4.05
C TYR A 6 6.82 -3.70 3.94
N VAL A 7 8.01 -3.12 3.78
CA VAL A 7 8.20 -1.67 3.79
C VAL A 7 9.06 -1.26 2.61
N ILE A 8 8.61 -0.24 1.88
CA ILE A 8 9.37 0.38 0.79
C ILE A 8 9.44 1.88 1.04
N TRP A 9 10.64 2.45 1.02
CA TRP A 9 10.84 3.88 1.15
C TRP A 9 10.29 4.60 -0.08
N PHE A 10 9.66 5.76 0.10
CA PHE A 10 9.03 6.46 -1.02
C PHE A 10 10.00 6.81 -2.16
N GLN A 11 11.27 7.09 -1.84
CA GLN A 11 12.32 7.36 -2.84
C GLN A 11 12.60 6.17 -3.78
N ASP A 12 12.30 4.95 -3.32
CA ASP A 12 12.51 3.71 -4.06
C ASP A 12 11.26 3.25 -4.82
N LEU A 13 10.13 3.96 -4.67
CA LEU A 13 8.88 3.64 -5.36
C LEU A 13 8.85 4.19 -6.78
N ARG A 14 8.21 3.44 -7.68
CA ARG A 14 7.90 3.83 -9.06
C ARG A 14 6.46 3.51 -9.42
N MET A 15 5.95 4.00 -10.56
CA MET A 15 4.63 3.59 -11.08
C MET A 15 4.51 2.09 -11.34
N THR A 16 5.63 1.39 -11.52
CA THR A 16 5.63 -0.07 -11.67
C THR A 16 5.29 -0.80 -10.36
N ASP A 17 5.33 -0.12 -9.20
CA ASP A 17 5.04 -0.72 -7.90
C ASP A 17 3.56 -0.63 -7.48
N VAL A 18 2.64 -0.23 -8.38
CA VAL A 18 1.21 -0.07 -8.07
C VAL A 18 0.60 -1.33 -7.44
N GLU A 19 0.93 -2.52 -7.92
CA GLU A 19 0.41 -3.78 -7.34
C GLU A 19 0.95 -4.05 -5.93
N ARG A 20 2.12 -3.50 -5.60
CA ARG A 20 2.80 -3.72 -4.33
C ARG A 20 2.35 -2.71 -3.27
N VAL A 21 2.05 -1.46 -3.63
CA VAL A 21 1.79 -0.39 -2.65
C VAL A 21 0.53 0.43 -2.93
N GLY A 22 -0.18 0.16 -4.03
CA GLY A 22 -1.33 0.92 -4.48
C GLY A 22 -0.98 2.19 -5.27
N GLY A 23 -1.95 2.70 -6.04
CA GLY A 23 -1.74 3.83 -6.95
C GLY A 23 -1.26 5.11 -6.27
N LYS A 24 -1.77 5.43 -5.07
CA LYS A 24 -1.38 6.65 -4.35
C LYS A 24 0.09 6.67 -3.96
N ASN A 25 0.59 5.56 -3.42
CA ASN A 25 1.98 5.45 -2.98
C ASN A 25 2.94 5.42 -4.19
N ALA A 26 2.55 4.73 -5.27
CA ALA A 26 3.32 4.71 -6.51
C ALA A 26 3.44 6.12 -7.13
N SER A 27 2.34 6.87 -7.20
CA SER A 27 2.35 8.27 -7.68
C SER A 27 3.15 9.20 -6.76
N LEU A 28 3.11 9.00 -5.44
CA LEU A 28 3.94 9.76 -4.50
C LEU A 28 5.44 9.55 -4.74
N GLY A 29 5.85 8.30 -4.99
CA GLY A 29 7.23 7.96 -5.36
C GLY A 29 7.69 8.65 -6.63
N GLU A 30 6.85 8.67 -7.67
CA GLU A 30 7.14 9.43 -8.89
C GLU A 30 7.29 10.91 -8.63
N MET A 31 6.38 11.53 -7.86
CA MET A 31 6.47 12.94 -7.52
C MET A 31 7.76 13.28 -6.77
N ILE A 32 8.20 12.43 -5.85
CA ILE A 32 9.49 12.61 -5.17
C ILE A 32 10.65 12.52 -6.16
N SER A 33 10.65 11.52 -7.05
CA SER A 33 11.76 11.32 -7.98
C SER A 33 11.82 12.39 -9.09
N GLN A 34 10.66 12.83 -9.57
CA GLN A 34 10.54 13.70 -10.75
C GLN A 34 10.20 15.15 -10.44
N LEU A 35 9.77 15.52 -9.24
CA LEU A 35 9.35 16.90 -8.93
C LEU A 35 10.15 17.53 -7.79
N ALA A 36 11.10 16.81 -7.18
CA ALA A 36 12.02 17.40 -6.20
C ALA A 36 12.79 18.60 -6.79
N HIS A 37 13.14 18.55 -8.08
CA HIS A 37 13.82 19.64 -8.78
C HIS A 37 12.87 20.78 -9.20
N ALA A 38 11.55 20.55 -9.18
CA ALA A 38 10.54 21.57 -9.45
C ALA A 38 10.14 22.38 -8.20
N GLY A 39 10.88 22.23 -7.09
CA GLY A 39 10.65 22.96 -5.83
C GLY A 39 9.53 22.39 -4.97
N LEU A 40 8.91 21.28 -5.39
CA LEU A 40 7.83 20.62 -4.66
C LEU A 40 8.44 19.75 -3.54
N ARG A 41 8.26 20.18 -2.28
CA ARG A 41 8.76 19.44 -1.12
C ARG A 41 7.74 18.41 -0.67
N VAL A 42 8.01 17.15 -1.00
CA VAL A 42 7.26 16.02 -0.46
C VAL A 42 7.97 15.50 0.80
N PRO A 43 7.28 15.34 1.95
CA PRO A 43 7.87 14.75 3.14
C PRO A 43 8.38 13.34 2.88
N GLY A 44 9.53 12.98 3.49
CA GLY A 44 10.02 11.61 3.47
C GLY A 44 9.05 10.66 4.18
N GLY A 45 9.18 9.36 3.90
CA GLY A 45 8.35 8.33 4.50
C GLY A 45 8.46 7.00 3.77
N PHE A 46 7.53 6.10 4.09
CA PHE A 46 7.51 4.75 3.54
C PHE A 46 6.07 4.26 3.34
N ALA A 47 5.91 3.31 2.42
CA ALA A 47 4.68 2.59 2.20
C ALA A 47 4.80 1.17 2.77
N THR A 48 3.73 0.68 3.39
CA THR A 48 3.55 -0.75 3.63
C THR A 48 3.10 -1.44 2.35
N THR A 49 3.52 -2.69 2.13
CA THR A 49 3.11 -3.43 0.95
C THR A 49 1.76 -4.13 1.12
N ALA A 50 1.10 -4.42 0.00
CA ALA A 50 -0.08 -5.27 -0.04
C ALA A 50 0.19 -6.65 0.57
N GLN A 51 1.42 -7.16 0.47
CA GLN A 51 1.82 -8.39 1.13
C GLN A 51 1.80 -8.26 2.65
N ALA A 52 2.35 -7.16 3.21
CA ALA A 52 2.30 -6.91 4.64
C ALA A 52 0.87 -6.88 5.18
N TYR A 53 -0.05 -6.26 4.43
CA TYR A 53 -1.47 -6.23 4.78
C TYR A 53 -2.12 -7.62 4.73
N ARG A 54 -1.85 -8.41 3.68
CA ARG A 54 -2.35 -9.79 3.57
C ARG A 54 -1.84 -10.68 4.70
N ASP A 55 -0.56 -10.60 5.03
CA ASP A 55 0.04 -11.39 6.11
C ASP A 55 -0.54 -10.99 7.48
N PHE A 56 -0.79 -9.70 7.70
CA PHE A 56 -1.48 -9.20 8.90
C PHE A 56 -2.90 -9.78 9.02
N LEU A 57 -3.67 -9.79 7.93
CA LEU A 57 -5.03 -10.35 7.95
C LEU A 57 -5.00 -11.86 8.22
N ALA A 58 -4.09 -12.59 7.57
CA ALA A 58 -3.95 -14.04 7.72
C ALA A 58 -3.53 -14.42 9.15
N HIS A 59 -2.54 -13.73 9.73
CA HIS A 59 -2.06 -14.00 11.08
C HIS A 59 -3.18 -13.88 12.13
N ASN A 60 -4.07 -12.92 11.96
CA ASN A 60 -5.17 -12.66 12.89
C ASN A 60 -6.47 -13.40 12.52
N ARG A 61 -6.44 -14.26 11.50
CA ARG A 61 -7.62 -14.97 10.95
C ARG A 61 -8.78 -14.00 10.65
N LEU A 62 -8.42 -12.81 10.15
CA LEU A 62 -9.36 -11.75 9.84
C LEU A 62 -9.96 -11.93 8.45
N THR A 63 -9.22 -12.55 7.52
CA THR A 63 -9.69 -12.80 6.16
C THR A 63 -11.01 -13.56 6.16
N GLU A 64 -11.09 -14.67 6.90
CA GLU A 64 -12.29 -15.51 6.97
C GLU A 64 -13.44 -14.76 7.68
N ARG A 65 -13.14 -14.11 8.81
CA ARG A 65 -14.13 -13.36 9.58
C ARG A 65 -14.74 -12.19 8.81
N ILE A 66 -13.95 -11.51 7.99
CA ILE A 66 -14.42 -10.42 7.13
C ILE A 66 -15.29 -11.00 6.00
N ALA A 67 -14.83 -12.07 5.34
CA ALA A 67 -15.59 -12.70 4.25
C ALA A 67 -16.97 -13.19 4.73
N GLU A 68 -17.04 -13.90 5.85
CA GLU A 68 -18.30 -14.37 6.44
C GLU A 68 -19.30 -13.24 6.73
N ARG A 69 -18.80 -12.05 7.09
CA ARG A 69 -19.65 -10.88 7.36
C ARG A 69 -20.12 -10.21 6.07
N LEU A 70 -19.28 -10.20 5.03
CA LEU A 70 -19.63 -9.63 3.74
C LEU A 70 -20.63 -10.51 2.97
N ASP A 71 -20.56 -11.83 3.09
CA ASP A 71 -21.50 -12.76 2.44
C ASP A 71 -22.96 -12.54 2.87
N ALA A 72 -23.16 -12.10 4.12
CA ALA A 72 -24.48 -11.84 4.68
C ALA A 72 -24.92 -10.36 4.57
N LEU A 73 -24.08 -9.49 3.99
CA LEU A 73 -24.35 -8.07 3.89
C LEU A 73 -25.08 -7.77 2.58
N ASP A 74 -26.29 -7.22 2.68
CA ASP A 74 -26.93 -6.53 1.55
C ASP A 74 -26.36 -5.10 1.48
N VAL A 75 -25.79 -4.74 0.34
CA VAL A 75 -25.15 -3.43 0.12
C VAL A 75 -26.11 -2.36 -0.38
N ASP A 76 -27.34 -2.75 -0.74
CA ASP A 76 -28.41 -1.84 -1.19
C ASP A 76 -29.40 -1.50 -0.05
N ASP A 77 -29.29 -2.20 1.09
CA ASP A 77 -30.06 -1.97 2.32
C ASP A 77 -29.21 -1.23 3.38
N VAL A 78 -28.83 0.02 3.07
CA VAL A 78 -28.00 0.91 3.92
C VAL A 78 -28.64 2.27 4.16
#